data_AF-A0AA37SUR4-F1
#
_entry.id   AF-A0AA37SUR4-F1
#
_cell.length_a   1.000
_cell.length_b   1.000
_cell.length_c   1.000
_cell.angle_alpha   90.00
_cell.angle_beta   90.00
_cell.angle_gamma   90.00
#
_symmetry.space_group_name_H-M   'P 1'
#
loop_
_entity.id
_entity.type
_entity.pdbx_description
1 polymer ?
#
loop_
_entity_poly.entity_id
_entity_poly.type
_entity_poly.pdbx_seq_one_letter_code
_entity_poly.pdbx_strand_id
1 'polypeptide(L)'
;MRRKYKMTGCARFFIFLLIFTPLVLIGVSYYNGNNPINQIKELLNIESDSNNNTTTKTIETKDRDNTSSGVSSEGILKSTIETQRNTIEELKKEVKDLEQKLKDRDREIQFLKQSGNE
;
A
#
# COMPACT_ATOMS: atom_id res chain seq x y z
N MET A 1 -28.60 20.29 -34.11
CA MET A 1 -29.07 19.04 -33.46
C MET A 1 -27.93 18.44 -32.63
N ARG A 2 -28.11 18.26 -31.31
CA ARG A 2 -27.08 17.63 -30.44
C ARG A 2 -27.06 16.12 -30.68
N ARG A 3 -25.94 15.58 -31.17
CA ARG A 3 -25.73 14.13 -31.27
C ARG A 3 -25.40 13.58 -29.88
N LYS A 4 -26.16 12.56 -29.43
CA LYS A 4 -25.86 11.83 -28.20
C LYS A 4 -24.71 10.85 -28.48
N TYR A 5 -23.57 11.04 -27.83
CA TYR A 5 -22.44 10.12 -27.94
C TYR A 5 -22.83 8.79 -27.27
N LYS A 6 -22.85 7.71 -28.05
CA LYS A 6 -22.99 6.35 -27.54
C LYS A 6 -21.59 5.79 -27.33
N MET A 7 -21.27 5.46 -26.09
CA MET A 7 -19.98 4.86 -25.75
C MET A 7 -19.92 3.45 -26.35
N THR A 8 -18.85 3.13 -27.08
CA THR A 8 -18.67 1.81 -27.69
C THR A 8 -18.30 0.78 -26.62
N GLY A 9 -18.63 -0.50 -26.85
CA GLY A 9 -18.28 -1.57 -25.89
C GLY A 9 -16.78 -1.65 -25.61
N CYS A 10 -15.95 -1.38 -26.63
CA CYS A 10 -14.50 -1.26 -26.49
C CYS A 10 -14.10 -0.11 -25.54
N ALA A 11 -14.72 1.07 -25.67
CA ALA A 11 -14.46 2.19 -24.76
C ALA A 11 -14.81 1.85 -23.30
N ARG A 12 -15.93 1.13 -23.07
CA ARG A 12 -16.30 0.66 -21.73
C ARG A 12 -15.27 -0.31 -21.13
N PHE A 13 -14.70 -1.19 -21.95
CA PHE A 13 -13.63 -2.09 -21.54
C PHE A 13 -12.33 -1.33 -21.21
N PHE A 14 -11.93 -0.37 -22.03
CA PHE A 14 -10.75 0.46 -21.75
C PHE A 14 -10.86 1.26 -20.45
N ILE A 15 -12.04 1.83 -20.16
CA ILE A 15 -12.29 2.54 -18.91
C ILE A 15 -12.19 1.60 -17.71
N PHE A 16 -12.71 0.37 -17.85
CA PHE A 16 -12.53 -0.65 -16.83
C PHE A 16 -11.05 -0.97 -16.62
N LEU A 17 -10.31 -1.18 -17.70
CA LEU A 17 -8.89 -1.54 -17.65
C LEU A 17 -8.04 -0.42 -17.04
N LEU A 18 -8.37 0.85 -17.32
CA LEU A 18 -7.69 2.01 -16.75
C LEU A 18 -7.79 2.06 -15.21
N ILE A 19 -8.90 1.58 -14.65
CA ILE A 19 -9.10 1.52 -13.19
C ILE A 19 -8.58 0.20 -12.62
N PHE A 20 -8.83 -0.91 -13.30
CA PHE A 20 -8.51 -2.25 -12.81
C PHE A 20 -7.00 -2.56 -12.84
N THR A 21 -6.29 -2.04 -13.82
CA THR A 21 -4.83 -2.26 -13.96
C THR A 21 -4.03 -1.75 -12.76
N PRO A 22 -4.18 -0.50 -12.29
CA PRO A 22 -3.45 -0.04 -11.11
C PRO A 22 -3.86 -0.82 -9.84
N LEU A 23 -5.12 -1.23 -9.72
CA LEU A 23 -5.59 -2.08 -8.62
C LEU A 23 -4.89 -3.44 -8.60
N VAL A 24 -4.75 -4.10 -9.75
CA VAL A 24 -4.03 -5.38 -9.87
C VAL A 24 -2.56 -5.22 -9.54
N LEU A 25 -1.92 -4.14 -10.01
CA LEU A 25 -0.51 -3.85 -9.72
C LEU A 25 -0.26 -3.70 -8.21
N ILE A 26 -1.17 -3.00 -7.52
CA ILE A 26 -1.15 -2.85 -6.07
C ILE A 26 -1.33 -4.22 -5.39
N GLY A 27 -2.29 -5.03 -5.87
CA GLY A 27 -2.56 -6.36 -5.32
C GLY A 27 -1.38 -7.32 -5.44
N VAL A 28 -0.72 -7.38 -6.60
CA VAL A 28 0.46 -8.23 -6.81
C VAL A 28 1.63 -7.77 -5.94
N SER A 29 1.85 -6.46 -5.82
CA SER A 29 2.92 -5.93 -4.97
C SER A 29 2.67 -6.26 -3.50
N TYR A 30 1.42 -6.12 -3.04
CA TYR A 30 1.02 -6.47 -1.69
C TYR A 30 1.23 -7.96 -1.40
N TYR A 31 0.86 -8.84 -2.34
CA TYR A 31 1.09 -10.28 -2.21
C TYR A 31 2.58 -10.64 -2.10
N ASN A 32 3.44 -9.93 -2.83
CA ASN A 32 4.89 -10.13 -2.78
C ASN A 32 5.58 -9.43 -1.58
N GLY A 33 4.83 -8.71 -0.73
CA GLY A 33 5.38 -7.99 0.43
C GLY A 33 6.10 -6.68 0.09
N ASN A 34 6.02 -6.23 -1.16
CA ASN A 34 6.63 -4.96 -1.60
C ASN A 34 5.62 -3.82 -1.56
N ASN A 35 6.06 -2.62 -1.17
CA ASN A 35 5.20 -1.43 -1.17
C ASN A 35 4.94 -0.95 -2.62
N PRO A 36 3.71 -1.03 -3.15
CA PRO A 36 3.40 -0.63 -4.54
C PRO A 36 3.62 0.86 -4.77
N ILE A 37 3.39 1.68 -3.75
CA ILE A 37 3.52 3.14 -3.81
C ILE A 37 4.98 3.54 -4.12
N ASN A 38 5.96 2.83 -3.57
CA ASN A 38 7.37 3.12 -3.79
C ASN A 38 7.80 2.75 -5.22
N GLN A 39 7.33 1.62 -5.76
CA GLN A 39 7.60 1.21 -7.13
C GLN A 39 6.94 2.14 -8.15
N ILE A 40 5.71 2.58 -7.91
CA ILE A 40 5.01 3.55 -8.79
C ILE A 40 5.73 4.90 -8.77
N LYS A 41 6.23 5.33 -7.60
CA LYS A 41 7.00 6.56 -7.47
C LYS A 41 8.34 6.47 -8.19
N GLU A 42 9.01 5.32 -8.12
CA GLU A 42 10.23 5.05 -8.88
C GLU A 42 9.96 5.06 -10.39
N LEU A 43 8.93 4.33 -10.85
CA LEU A 43 8.50 4.31 -12.27
C LEU A 43 8.10 5.69 -12.80
N LEU A 44 7.36 6.49 -12.03
CA LEU A 44 6.94 7.85 -12.41
C LEU A 44 8.11 8.85 -12.37
N ASN A 45 9.10 8.65 -11.51
CA ASN A 45 10.27 9.52 -11.41
C ASN A 45 11.38 9.14 -12.42
N ILE A 46 11.34 7.93 -12.99
CA ILE A 46 12.25 7.46 -14.05
C ILE A 46 11.96 8.13 -15.41
N GLU A 47 10.77 8.68 -15.63
CA GLU A 47 10.41 9.30 -16.91
C GLU A 47 11.02 10.72 -17.09
N SER A 48 11.52 11.36 -16.02
CA SER A 48 12.14 12.69 -16.14
C SER A 48 13.60 12.65 -16.62
N ASP A 49 14.28 11.50 -16.56
CA ASP A 49 15.74 11.39 -16.82
C ASP A 49 16.13 10.21 -17.73
N SER A 50 15.25 9.74 -18.62
CA SER A 50 15.59 8.60 -19.51
C SER A 50 15.57 8.94 -20.99
N ASN A 51 16.52 9.76 -21.41
CA ASN A 51 17.23 9.48 -22.65
C ASN A 51 18.44 8.62 -22.28
N ASN A 52 18.30 7.29 -22.39
CA ASN A 52 19.28 6.37 -22.99
C ASN A 52 19.06 4.92 -22.50
N ASN A 53 18.67 4.09 -23.46
CA ASN A 53 18.93 2.66 -23.58
C ASN A 53 18.17 1.68 -22.68
N THR A 54 17.17 1.06 -23.31
CA THR A 54 16.70 -0.31 -23.10
C THR A 54 17.84 -1.27 -22.78
N THR A 55 17.74 -2.07 -21.70
CA THR A 55 18.05 -3.52 -21.68
C THR A 55 17.54 -4.13 -20.37
N THR A 56 16.88 -5.28 -20.53
CA THR A 56 16.46 -6.27 -19.53
C THR A 56 17.59 -6.74 -18.59
N LYS A 57 17.20 -7.24 -17.41
CA LYS A 57 17.96 -8.04 -16.39
C LYS A 57 18.55 -7.31 -15.17
N THR A 58 18.03 -7.77 -14.03
CA THR A 58 18.77 -8.35 -12.88
C THR A 58 19.67 -7.43 -12.06
N ILE A 59 19.17 -7.12 -10.85
CA ILE A 59 19.83 -6.97 -9.54
C ILE A 59 20.93 -5.89 -9.42
N GLU A 60 20.91 -5.23 -8.27
CA GLU A 60 22.07 -4.74 -7.49
C GLU A 60 22.01 -3.25 -7.15
N THR A 61 21.70 -3.03 -5.87
CA THR A 61 22.32 -2.07 -4.95
C THR A 61 23.47 -1.26 -5.56
N LYS A 62 23.26 0.05 -5.76
CA LYS A 62 24.34 1.01 -5.50
C LYS A 62 23.85 2.44 -5.36
N ASP A 63 24.18 2.98 -4.19
CA ASP A 63 24.26 4.39 -3.87
C ASP A 63 24.76 5.26 -5.02
N ARG A 64 23.99 6.30 -5.33
CA ARG A 64 24.54 7.55 -5.86
C ARG A 64 23.85 8.74 -5.22
N ASP A 65 24.53 9.20 -4.18
CA ASP A 65 24.43 10.51 -3.56
C ASP A 65 24.66 11.63 -4.59
N ASN A 66 23.84 12.67 -4.57
CA ASN A 66 24.09 13.99 -5.17
C ASN A 66 23.14 15.03 -4.55
N THR A 67 23.48 15.43 -3.33
CA THR A 67 23.46 16.79 -2.76
C THR A 67 22.76 17.90 -3.58
N SER A 68 21.57 18.33 -3.13
CA SER A 68 21.29 19.76 -2.84
C SER A 68 19.93 19.95 -2.15
N SER A 69 19.92 19.93 -0.81
CA SER A 69 19.07 20.75 0.08
C SER A 69 19.29 20.29 1.52
N GLY A 70 19.97 21.12 2.32
CA GLY A 70 20.35 20.84 3.70
C GLY A 70 19.17 20.80 4.67
N VAL A 71 18.43 19.69 4.65
CA VAL A 71 17.80 19.10 5.82
C VAL A 71 18.29 17.66 5.82
N SER A 72 19.17 17.31 6.75
CA SER A 72 19.81 16.00 6.81
C SER A 72 18.78 14.90 6.54
N SER A 73 18.92 14.18 5.41
CA SER A 73 18.12 12.99 5.07
C SER A 73 18.04 12.02 6.24
N GLU A 74 19.07 12.02 7.08
CA GLU A 74 19.17 11.23 8.30
C GLU A 74 18.19 11.70 9.40
N GLY A 75 17.92 13.00 9.51
CA GLY A 75 16.91 13.55 10.42
C GLY A 75 15.48 13.22 10.00
N ILE A 76 15.19 13.29 8.69
CA ILE A 76 13.88 12.92 8.13
C ILE A 76 13.68 11.41 8.22
N LEU A 77 14.71 10.61 7.93
CA LEU A 77 14.67 9.17 8.03
C LEU A 77 14.50 8.72 9.49
N LYS A 78 15.22 9.33 10.43
CA LYS A 78 15.07 9.05 11.87
C LYS A 78 13.68 9.43 12.38
N SER A 79 13.15 10.59 11.98
CA SER A 79 11.78 11.00 12.31
C SER A 79 10.74 10.03 11.74
N THR A 80 10.96 9.51 10.52
CA THR A 80 10.09 8.52 9.89
C THR A 80 10.16 7.17 10.62
N ILE A 81 11.34 6.71 11.00
CA ILE A 81 11.52 5.48 11.78
C ILE A 81 10.84 5.61 13.16
N GLU A 82 10.94 6.78 13.79
CA GLU A 82 10.38 7.05 15.10
C GLU A 82 8.84 7.10 15.06
N THR A 83 8.27 7.77 14.05
CA THR A 83 6.82 7.76 13.82
C THR A 83 6.30 6.35 13.49
N GLN A 84 7.00 5.59 12.64
CA GLN A 84 6.65 4.20 12.34
C GLN A 84 6.70 3.31 13.58
N ARG A 85 7.73 3.43 14.44
CA ARG A 85 7.79 2.68 15.70
C ARG A 85 6.60 2.99 16.60
N ASN A 86 6.24 4.26 16.74
CA ASN A 86 5.09 4.67 17.54
C ASN A 86 3.79 4.07 16.98
N THR A 87 3.60 4.10 15.67
CA THR A 87 2.41 3.47 15.05
C THR A 87 2.38 1.96 15.23
N ILE A 88 3.52 1.27 15.18
CA ILE A 88 3.60 -0.17 15.43
C ILE A 88 3.23 -0.48 16.87
N GLU A 89 3.70 0.30 17.84
CA GLU A 89 3.34 0.11 19.25
C GLU A 89 1.85 0.38 19.50
N GLU A 90 1.30 1.42 18.89
CA GLU A 90 -0.12 1.76 18.98
C GLU A 90 -0.99 0.65 18.38
N LEU A 91 -0.68 0.21 17.15
CA LEU A 91 -1.37 -0.90 16.50
C LEU A 91 -1.26 -2.19 17.31
N LYS A 92 -0.10 -2.49 17.88
CA LYS A 92 0.09 -3.67 18.73
C LYS A 92 -0.75 -3.60 20.00
N LYS A 93 -0.89 -2.41 20.58
CA LYS A 93 -1.75 -2.17 21.74
C LYS A 93 -3.23 -2.35 21.38
N GLU A 94 -3.65 -1.82 20.23
CA GLU A 94 -5.01 -1.96 19.74
C GLU A 94 -5.37 -3.42 19.43
N VAL A 95 -4.47 -4.16 18.76
CA VAL A 95 -4.65 -5.60 18.53
C VAL A 95 -4.82 -6.35 19.84
N LYS A 96 -3.99 -6.05 20.84
CA LYS A 96 -4.11 -6.67 22.17
C LYS A 96 -5.44 -6.34 22.87
N ASP A 97 -5.92 -5.10 22.75
CA ASP A 97 -7.21 -4.69 23.32
C ASP A 97 -8.39 -5.38 22.62
N LEU A 98 -8.32 -5.49 21.29
CA LEU A 98 -9.30 -6.19 20.47
C LEU A 98 -9.34 -7.69 20.78
N GLU A 99 -8.17 -8.34 20.91
CA GLU A 99 -8.07 -9.74 21.33
C GLU A 99 -8.68 -9.96 22.72
N GLN A 100 -8.42 -9.05 23.66
CA GLN A 100 -8.99 -9.13 25.00
C GLN A 100 -10.51 -8.98 24.96
N LYS A 101 -11.02 -8.00 24.21
CA LYS A 101 -12.47 -7.81 24.01
C LYS A 101 -13.13 -9.01 23.37
N LEU A 102 -12.51 -9.61 22.35
CA LEU A 102 -12.99 -10.84 21.72
C LEU A 102 -13.09 -11.98 22.73
N LYS A 103 -12.03 -12.17 23.54
CA LYS A 103 -12.00 -13.20 24.58
C LYS A 103 -13.07 -13.00 25.64
N ASP A 104 -13.32 -11.76 26.05
CA ASP A 104 -14.36 -11.44 27.03
C ASP A 104 -15.76 -11.66 26.45
N ARG A 105 -15.98 -11.29 25.17
CA ARG A 105 -17.24 -11.57 24.47
C ARG A 105 -17.46 -13.05 24.21
N ASP A 106 -16.43 -13.81 23.87
CA ASP A 106 -16.51 -15.26 23.72
C ASP A 106 -16.87 -15.95 25.03
N ARG A 107 -16.35 -15.46 26.17
CA ARG A 107 -16.75 -15.92 27.49
C ARG A 107 -18.21 -15.60 27.78
N GLU A 108 -18.64 -14.38 27.50
CA GLU A 108 -20.04 -13.96 27.68
C GLU A 108 -21.01 -14.80 26.83
N ILE A 109 -20.65 -15.07 25.56
CA ILE A 109 -21.41 -15.96 24.68
C ILE A 109 -21.45 -17.38 25.25
N GLN A 110 -20.35 -17.90 25.78
CA GLN A 110 -20.34 -19.22 26.43
C GLN A 110 -21.25 -19.28 27.66
N PHE A 111 -21.22 -18.24 28.52
CA PHE A 111 -22.12 -18.15 29.67
C PHE A 111 -23.58 -18.10 29.23
N LEU A 112 -23.93 -17.26 28.26
CA LEU A 112 -25.30 -17.16 27.74
C LEU A 112 -25.77 -18.45 27.06
N LYS A 113 -24.89 -19.13 26.34
CA LYS A 113 -25.18 -20.42 25.70
C LYS A 113 -25.40 -21.53 26.73
N GLN A 114 -24.70 -21.47 27.86
CA GLN A 114 -24.86 -22.43 28.94
C GLN A 114 -26.13 -22.15 29.77
N SER A 115 -26.47 -20.89 30.01
CA SER A 115 -27.69 -20.49 30.74
C SER A 115 -28.97 -20.59 29.91
N GLY A 116 -28.89 -20.60 28.57
CA GLY A 116 -30.03 -20.78 27.68
C GLY A 116 -30.41 -22.24 27.40
N ASN A 117 -29.64 -23.19 27.95
CA ASN A 117 -29.83 -24.64 27.78
C ASN A 117 -30.34 -25.35 29.05
N GLU A 118 -30.61 -24.60 30.13
CA GLU A 118 -31.40 -25.03 31.30
C GLU A 118 -32.84 -24.51 31.19
#